data_AF-A0AAE4FS89-F1
#
_entry.id   AF-A0AAE4FS89-F1
#
_cell.length_a   1.000
_cell.length_b   1.000
_cell.length_c   1.000
_cell.angle_alpha   90.00
_cell.angle_beta   90.00
_cell.angle_gamma   90.00
#
_symmetry.space_group_name_H-M   'P 1'
#
loop_
_entity.id
_entity.type
_entity.pdbx_description
1 polymer ?
#
loop_
_entity_poly.entity_id
_entity_poly.type
_entity_poly.pdbx_seq_one_letter_code
_entity_poly.pdbx_strand_id
1 'polypeptide(L)' 'MVQPGDLVTVPFGPGQVGGIVIGLLDQPPPDLSPEQIRPITEVIQPRFFSPSYWQLLERTAAYCYTALI' A
#
# COMPACT_ATOMS: atom_id res chain seq x y z
N MET A 1 -5.84 -2.17 -13.25
CA MET A 1 -6.44 -2.16 -11.90
C MET A 1 -5.33 -2.34 -10.90
N VAL A 2 -5.35 -1.55 -9.82
CA VAL A 2 -4.36 -1.61 -8.74
C VAL A 2 -4.65 -2.82 -7.86
N GLN A 3 -3.61 -3.53 -7.42
CA GLN A 3 -3.69 -4.73 -6.59
C GLN A 3 -2.70 -4.65 -5.41
N PRO A 4 -2.96 -5.36 -4.30
CA PRO A 4 -1.96 -5.56 -3.26
C PRO A 4 -0.64 -6.12 -3.85
N GLY A 5 0.48 -5.58 -3.40
CA GLY A 5 1.82 -5.87 -3.89
C GLY A 5 2.27 -4.99 -5.07
N ASP A 6 1.43 -4.11 -5.60
CA ASP A 6 1.81 -3.11 -6.59
C ASP A 6 2.68 -2.01 -5.96
N LEU A 7 3.71 -1.58 -6.69
CA LEU A 7 4.49 -0.39 -6.38
C LEU A 7 3.87 0.82 -7.10
N VAL A 8 3.57 1.88 -6.35
CA VAL A 8 2.83 3.05 -6.83
C VAL A 8 3.54 4.35 -6.47
N THR A 9 3.25 5.41 -7.22
CA THR A 9 3.60 6.79 -6.88
C THR A 9 2.35 7.52 -6.42
N VAL A 10 2.40 8.14 -5.24
CA VAL A 10 1.27 8.87 -4.66
C VAL A 10 1.67 10.28 -4.21
N PRO A 11 0.76 11.26 -4.33
CA PRO A 11 1.00 12.60 -3.82
C PRO A 11 0.89 12.60 -2.29
N PHE A 12 1.96 13.02 -1.61
CA PHE A 12 1.99 13.13 -0.15
C PHE A 12 2.56 14.49 0.28
N GLY A 13 1.74 15.30 0.94
CA GLY A 13 2.08 16.67 1.28
C GLY A 13 2.38 17.51 0.02
N PRO A 14 3.53 18.21 -0.04
CA PRO A 14 3.94 19.01 -1.21
C PRO A 14 4.62 18.19 -2.32
N GLY A 15 4.84 16.88 -2.13
CA GLY A 15 5.64 16.06 -3.04
C GLY A 15 4.96 14.78 -3.51
N GLN A 16 5.72 13.97 -4.24
CA GLN A 16 5.37 12.63 -4.67
C GLN A 16 6.26 11.62 -3.94
N VAL A 17 5.69 10.51 -3.51
CA VAL A 17 6.41 9.44 -2.80
C VAL A 17 6.07 8.08 -3.41
N GLY A 18 7.04 7.16 -3.37
CA GLY A 18 6.81 5.76 -3.68
C GLY A 18 6.09 5.06 -2.53
N GLY A 19 5.14 4.20 -2.85
CA GLY A 19 4.37 3.42 -1.89
C GLY A 19 4.10 2.00 -2.39
N ILE A 20 3.72 1.13 -1.47
CA ILE A 20 3.35 -0.26 -1.76
C ILE A 20 1.89 -0.42 -1.36
N VAL A 21 1.08 -0.98 -2.25
CA VAL A 21 -0.31 -1.28 -1.95
C VAL A 21 -0.37 -2.54 -1.10
N ILE A 22 -0.95 -2.45 0.10
CA ILE A 22 -1.02 -3.56 1.05
C ILE A 22 -2.41 -4.21 1.13
N GLY A 23 -3.43 -3.51 0.63
CA GLY A 23 -4.83 -3.93 0.73
C GLY A 23 -5.74 -2.98 -0.04
N LEU A 24 -6.96 -3.44 -0.33
CA LEU A 24 -8.01 -2.65 -0.95
C LEU A 24 -9.21 -2.63 0.00
N LEU A 25 -9.71 -1.44 0.28
CA LEU A 25 -10.89 -1.23 1.10
C LEU A 25 -12.01 -0.69 0.21
N ASP A 26 -13.20 -1.26 0.33
CA ASP A 26 -14.38 -0.80 -0.42
C ASP A 26 -14.88 0.57 0.08
N GLN A 27 -14.57 0.92 1.34
CA GLN A 27 -14.95 2.17 1.96
C GLN A 27 -13.78 2.74 2.78
N PRO A 28 -13.62 4.08 2.79
CA PRO A 28 -12.62 4.72 3.63
C PRO A 28 -12.96 4.58 5.12
N PRO A 29 -11.97 4.71 6.02
CA PRO A 29 -12.20 4.76 7.46
C PRO A 29 -13.20 5.86 7.84
N PRO A 30 -13.96 5.70 8.94
CA PRO A 30 -15.02 6.64 9.33
C PRO A 30 -14.51 8.08 9.57
N ASP A 31 -13.24 8.23 9.97
CA ASP A 31 -12.62 9.53 10.25
C ASP A 31 -11.93 10.15 9.01
N LEU A 32 -12.07 9.56 7.83
CA LEU A 32 -11.44 10.01 6.59
C LEU A 32 -12.48 10.28 5.51
N SER A 33 -12.64 11.55 5.15
CA SER A 33 -13.50 11.92 4.03
C SER A 33 -12.89 11.46 2.69
N PRO A 34 -13.68 10.94 1.74
CA PRO A 34 -13.19 10.60 0.39
C PRO A 34 -12.46 11.76 -0.30
N GLU A 35 -12.85 13.01 -0.04
CA GLU A 35 -12.24 14.20 -0.63
C GLU A 35 -10.80 14.44 -0.16
N GLN A 36 -10.42 13.86 0.98
CA GLN A 36 -9.06 13.95 1.53
C GLN A 36 -8.14 12.87 0.92
N ILE A 37 -8.70 11.89 0.20
CA ILE A 37 -7.96 10.81 -0.44
C ILE A 37 -7.56 11.25 -1.84
N ARG A 38 -6.26 11.50 -2.03
CA ARG A 38 -5.71 11.84 -3.34
C ARG A 38 -5.56 10.58 -4.20
N PRO A 39 -5.78 10.69 -5.52
CA PRO A 39 -5.63 9.56 -6.42
C PRO A 39 -4.17 9.12 -6.55
N ILE A 40 -3.97 7.85 -6.87
CA ILE A 40 -2.67 7.30 -7.26
C ILE A 40 -2.23 7.99 -8.56
N THR A 41 -0.99 8.49 -8.58
CA THR A 41 -0.44 9.18 -9.75
C THR A 41 -0.01 8.16 -10.81
N GLU A 42 0.68 7.09 -10.40
CA GLU A 42 1.18 6.07 -11.31
C GLU A 42 1.33 4.71 -10.61
N VAL A 43 1.15 3.61 -11.35
CA VAL A 43 1.59 2.28 -10.94
C VAL A 43 2.95 2.03 -11.59
N ILE A 44 4.02 2.08 -10.79
CA ILE A 44 5.39 1.91 -11.26
C ILE A 44 5.62 0.46 -11.70
N GLN A 45 5.20 -0.50 -10.87
CA GLN A 45 5.36 -1.91 -11.17
C GLN A 45 4.23 -2.74 -10.53
N PRO A 46 3.42 -3.45 -11.35
CA PRO A 46 2.36 -4.29 -10.83
C PRO A 46 2.91 -5.58 -10.22
N ARG A 47 2.35 -6.00 -9.08
CA ARG A 47 2.64 -7.25 -8.37
C ARG A 47 4.13 -7.47 -8.12
N PHE A 48 4.86 -6.38 -7.80
CA PHE A 48 6.26 -6.45 -7.44
C PHE A 48 6.48 -7.42 -6.27
N PHE A 49 5.60 -7.35 -5.28
CA PHE A 49 5.52 -8.37 -4.24
C PHE A 49 4.52 -9.46 -4.65
N SER A 50 5.05 -10.62 -5.01
CA SER A 50 4.23 -11.80 -5.24
C SER A 50 3.49 -12.20 -3.94
N PRO A 51 2.33 -12.87 -4.04
CA PRO A 51 1.60 -13.31 -2.85
C PRO A 51 2.44 -14.16 -1.89
N SER A 52 3.34 -14.99 -2.42
CA SER A 52 4.27 -15.81 -1.62
C SER A 52 5.33 -14.98 -0.89
N TYR A 53 5.76 -13.86 -1.47
CA TYR A 53 6.71 -12.96 -0.82
C TYR A 53 6.04 -12.16 0.30
N TRP A 54 4.78 -11.74 0.11
CA TRP A 54 4.02 -11.06 1.14
C TRP A 54 3.84 -11.93 2.41
N GLN A 55 3.52 -13.22 2.23
CA GLN A 55 3.45 -14.18 3.34
C GLN A 55 4.78 -14.31 4.09
N LEU A 56 5.91 -14.19 3.38
CA LEU A 56 7.23 -14.22 4.02
C LEU A 56 7.46 -12.95 4.86
N LEU A 57 7.11 -11.78 4.35
CA LEU A 57 7.20 -10.52 5.10
C LEU A 57 6.37 -10.55 6.38
N GLU A 58 5.14 -11.06 6.32
CA GLU A 58 4.28 -11.22 7.52
C GLU A 58 4.93 -12.14 8.57
N ARG A 59 5.52 -13.25 8.13
CA ARG A 59 6.26 -14.16 9.02
C ARG A 59 7.49 -13.48 9.64
N THR A 60 8.23 -12.69 8.85
CA THR A 60 9.40 -11.96 9.34
C THR A 60 9.01 -10.87 10.32
N ALA A 61 7.95 -10.11 10.06
CA ALA A 61 7.43 -9.08 10.97
C ALA A 61 7.00 -9.68 12.32
N ALA A 62 6.28 -10.81 12.28
CA ALA A 62 5.93 -11.57 13.48
C ALA A 62 7.16 -12.06 14.25
N TYR A 63 8.19 -12.54 13.55
CA TYR A 63 9.44 -12.99 14.17
C TYR A 63 10.22 -11.83 14.83
N CYS A 64 10.22 -10.65 14.21
CA CYS A 64 10.90 -9.46 14.72
C CYS A 64 10.10 -8.71 15.80
N TYR A 65 8.89 -9.18 16.16
CA TYR A 65 7.96 -8.46 17.05
C TYR A 65 7.70 -7.01 16.62
N THR A 66 7.77 -6.74 15.32
CA THR A 66 7.49 -5.44 14.71
C THR A 66 6.23 -5.58 13.87
N ALA A 67 5.26 -4.68 14.05
CA ALA A 67 4.11 -4.66 13.16
C ALA A 67 4.57 -4.34 11.74
N LEU A 68 4.05 -5.08 10.75
CA LEU A 68 4.30 -4.80 9.33
C LEU A 68 3.63 -3.48 8.91
N ILE A 69 2.66 -3.01 9.72
CA ILE A 69 1.82 -1.81 9.57
C ILE A 69 1.41 -1.25 10.92
#